data_AF-A0A1B9L086-F1
#
_entry.id   AF-A0A1B9L086-F1
#
_cell.length_a   1.000
_cell.length_b   1.000
_cell.length_c   1.000
_cell.angle_alpha   90.00
_cell.angle_beta   90.00
_cell.angle_gamma   90.00
#
_symmetry.space_group_name_H-M   'P 1'
#
loop_
_entity.id
_entity.type
_entity.pdbx_description
1 polymer ?
#
loop_
_entity_poly.entity_id
_entity_poly.type
_entity_poly.pdbx_seq_one_letter_code
_entity_poly.pdbx_strand_id
1 'polypeptide(L)'
;MITKTYQGLGHNDLDHQLGFSIIHLANDGWYILSIKWNNANNIRHIVYETDENFKTLKRLQDKTIIACLWEARLIVQESNLWQKHILSNNLLTVTKDAGDKYLSEVFNGKL
;
A
#
# COMPACT_ATOMS: atom_id res chain seq x y z
N MET A 1 -12.90 29.79 -0.33
CA MET A 1 -12.20 28.50 -0.45
C MET A 1 -13.02 27.48 0.33
N ILE A 2 -13.75 26.61 -0.37
CA ILE A 2 -14.70 25.68 0.27
C ILE A 2 -13.94 24.42 0.64
N THR A 3 -13.66 24.24 1.93
CA THR A 3 -13.14 23.00 2.51
C THR A 3 -14.32 22.04 2.66
N LYS A 4 -14.40 20.99 1.84
CA LYS A 4 -15.27 19.85 2.14
C LYS A 4 -14.56 18.98 3.18
N THR A 5 -14.96 19.13 4.44
CA THR A 5 -14.68 18.16 5.49
C THR A 5 -15.44 16.88 5.19
N TYR A 6 -14.74 15.83 4.77
CA TYR A 6 -15.30 14.48 4.71
C TYR A 6 -15.46 13.96 6.14
N GLN A 7 -16.69 14.01 6.66
CA GLN A 7 -17.07 13.34 7.90
C GLN A 7 -17.24 11.83 7.64
N GLY A 8 -16.32 11.06 8.22
CA GLY A 8 -16.56 9.76 8.85
C GLY A 8 -17.24 8.65 8.04
N LEU A 9 -16.45 7.93 7.25
CA LEU A 9 -16.60 6.47 7.14
C LEU A 9 -15.50 5.84 8.01
N GLY A 10 -15.70 4.61 8.50
CA GLY A 10 -14.72 3.95 9.35
C GLY A 10 -13.35 3.94 8.70
N HIS A 11 -12.28 3.96 9.50
CA HIS A 11 -10.90 4.09 9.01
C HIS A 11 -10.52 3.09 7.88
N ASN A 12 -11.27 1.99 7.76
CA ASN A 12 -11.11 0.93 6.76
C ASN A 12 -11.98 1.10 5.50
N ASP A 13 -13.08 1.85 5.54
CA ASP A 13 -14.05 1.97 4.44
C ASP A 13 -13.50 2.80 3.25
N LEU A 14 -12.33 3.41 3.44
CA LEU A 14 -11.63 4.20 2.44
C LEU A 14 -10.43 3.46 1.84
N ASP A 15 -10.08 2.27 2.33
CA ASP A 15 -8.99 1.49 1.74
C ASP A 15 -9.42 0.90 0.39
N HIS A 16 -8.60 1.08 -0.63
CA HIS A 16 -8.75 0.38 -1.90
C HIS A 16 -8.41 -1.10 -1.73
N GLN A 17 -9.03 -1.91 -2.59
CA GLN A 17 -8.77 -3.35 -2.66
C GLN A 17 -7.36 -3.66 -3.19
N LEU A 18 -6.78 -2.74 -3.96
CA LEU A 18 -5.41 -2.84 -4.46
C LEU A 18 -4.42 -2.29 -3.44
N GLY A 19 -3.26 -2.95 -3.37
CA GLY A 19 -2.15 -2.62 -2.51
C GLY A 19 -0.99 -3.57 -2.80
N PHE A 20 0.06 -3.48 -2.01
CA PHE A 20 1.23 -4.32 -2.15
C PHE A 20 1.83 -4.62 -0.80
N SER A 21 2.63 -5.70 -0.74
CA SER A 21 3.35 -6.08 0.46
C SER A 21 4.84 -6.15 0.16
N ILE A 22 5.66 -5.67 1.10
CA ILE A 22 7.11 -5.81 1.06
C ILE A 22 7.51 -6.80 2.15
N ILE A 23 8.30 -7.80 1.78
CA ILE A 23 8.95 -8.70 2.72
C ILE A 23 10.32 -8.11 3.05
N HIS A 24 10.61 -7.97 4.33
CA HIS A 24 11.84 -7.39 4.83
C HIS A 24 12.53 -8.37 5.79
N LEU A 25 13.79 -8.69 5.48
CA LEU A 25 14.67 -9.40 6.39
C LEU A 25 15.60 -8.37 7.05
N ALA A 26 15.42 -8.16 8.35
CA ALA A 26 16.31 -7.36 9.18
C ALA A 26 17.23 -8.26 10.02
N ASN A 27 18.12 -7.64 10.79
CA ASN A 27 19.00 -8.38 11.69
C ASN A 27 18.24 -9.02 12.88
N ASP A 28 17.08 -8.48 13.23
CA ASP A 28 16.25 -8.89 14.36
C ASP A 28 15.02 -9.71 13.98
N GLY A 29 14.73 -9.90 12.69
CA GLY A 29 13.64 -10.78 12.27
C GLY A 29 13.16 -10.58 10.84
N TRP A 30 12.06 -11.26 10.53
CA TRP A 30 11.32 -11.12 9.28
C TRP A 30 10.08 -10.26 9.50
N TYR A 31 9.83 -9.37 8.55
CA TYR A 31 8.71 -8.45 8.59
C TYR A 31 7.97 -8.43 7.26
N ILE A 32 6.66 -8.22 7.34
CA ILE A 32 5.80 -7.92 6.19
C ILE A 32 5.21 -6.54 6.40
N LEU A 33 5.54 -5.62 5.50
CA LEU A 33 4.93 -4.31 5.41
C LEU A 33 3.79 -4.44 4.41
N SER A 34 2.54 -4.33 4.85
CA SER A 34 1.37 -4.30 3.99
C SER A 34 0.96 -2.85 3.75
N ILE A 35 0.94 -2.43 2.50
CA ILE A 35 0.64 -1.08 2.06
C ILE A 35 -0.64 -1.09 1.24
N LYS A 36 -1.60 -0.24 1.63
CA LYS A 36 -2.85 -0.01 0.90
C LYS A 36 -3.01 1.45 0.55
N TRP A 37 -3.65 1.69 -0.59
CA TRP A 37 -4.09 3.03 -0.97
C TRP A 37 -5.38 3.36 -0.22
N ASN A 38 -5.44 4.50 0.44
CA ASN A 38 -6.59 4.99 1.18
C ASN A 38 -7.12 6.26 0.52
N ASN A 39 -8.41 6.28 0.16
CA ASN A 39 -9.05 7.38 -0.55
C ASN A 39 -8.28 7.79 -1.84
N ALA A 40 -7.73 6.80 -2.54
CA ALA A 40 -6.88 6.86 -3.74
C ALA A 40 -5.56 7.64 -3.61
N ASN A 41 -5.39 8.52 -2.62
CA ASN A 41 -4.27 9.47 -2.58
C ASN A 41 -3.46 9.40 -1.28
N ASN A 42 -3.93 8.64 -0.29
CA ASN A 42 -3.19 8.42 0.95
C ASN A 42 -2.65 6.99 0.98
N ILE A 43 -1.60 6.78 1.76
CA ILE A 43 -1.07 5.45 2.03
C ILE A 43 -1.38 5.06 3.46
N ARG A 44 -1.88 3.84 3.65
CA ARG A 44 -1.94 3.16 4.94
C ARG A 44 -0.93 2.04 4.94
N HIS A 45 -0.04 2.03 5.93
CA HIS A 45 0.87 0.91 6.16
C HIS A 45 0.45 0.14 7.42
N ILE A 46 0.61 -1.17 7.40
CA ILE A 46 0.53 -2.05 8.57
C ILE A 46 1.73 -2.98 8.52
N VAL A 47 2.47 -3.07 9.62
CA VAL A 47 3.65 -3.94 9.72
C VAL A 47 3.32 -5.16 10.56
N TYR A 48 3.78 -6.32 10.10
CA TYR A 48 3.69 -7.59 10.79
C TYR A 48 5.09 -8.15 10.99
N GLU A 49 5.36 -8.61 12.20
CA GLU A 49 6.46 -9.55 12.49
C GLU A 49 6.00 -10.96 12.08
N THR A 50 6.90 -11.73 11.48
CA THR A 50 6.63 -13.07 10.97
C THR A 50 7.82 -14.01 11.17
N ASP A 51 7.59 -15.31 11.08
CA ASP A 51 8.66 -16.31 11.03
C ASP A 51 9.23 -16.44 9.60
N GLU A 52 10.38 -17.09 9.48
CA GLU A 52 11.08 -17.33 8.20
C GLU A 52 10.23 -18.09 7.16
N ASN A 53 9.20 -18.81 7.60
CA ASN A 53 8.31 -19.59 6.75
C ASN A 53 6.97 -18.87 6.47
N PHE A 54 6.83 -17.61 6.92
CA PHE A 54 5.65 -16.77 6.79
C PHE A 54 4.36 -17.38 7.38
N LYS A 55 4.48 -18.24 8.41
CA LYS A 55 3.32 -18.95 9.00
C LYS A 55 2.65 -18.19 10.14
N THR A 56 3.38 -17.31 10.81
CA THR A 56 2.87 -16.47 11.89
C THR A 56 2.81 -15.02 11.45
N LEU A 57 1.78 -14.28 11.86
CA LEU A 57 1.65 -12.85 11.60
C LEU A 57 1.27 -12.13 12.89
N LYS A 58 2.21 -11.39 13.45
CA LYS A 58 1.99 -10.57 14.63
C LYS A 58 2.04 -9.10 14.24
N ARG A 59 0.89 -8.44 14.25
CA ARG A 59 0.80 -7.01 13.92
C ARG A 59 1.59 -6.20 14.94
N LEU A 60 2.52 -5.38 14.44
CA LEU A 60 3.24 -4.42 15.27
C LEU A 60 2.35 -3.19 15.49
N GLN A 61 2.27 -2.77 16.76
CA GLN A 61 1.57 -1.56 17.18
C GLN A 61 2.53 -0.37 17.34
N ASP A 62 3.84 -0.65 17.31
CA ASP A 62 4.87 0.36 17.45
C ASP A 62 4.94 1.23 16.20
N LYS A 63 4.84 2.54 16.39
CA LYS A 63 4.91 3.55 15.34
C LYS A 63 6.34 4.02 15.05
N THR A 64 7.31 3.54 15.82
CA THR A 64 8.72 3.93 15.73
C THR A 64 9.56 3.01 14.85
N ILE A 65 8.93 2.06 14.16
CA ILE A 65 9.61 1.16 13.21
C ILE A 65 10.34 2.00 12.17
N ILE A 66 11.64 1.76 12.07
CA ILE A 66 12.52 2.42 11.11
C ILE A 66 12.34 1.72 9.76
N ALA A 67 11.82 2.43 8.78
CA ALA A 67 11.72 1.93 7.41
C ALA A 67 13.10 1.95 6.73
N CYS A 68 13.45 0.88 6.03
CA CYS A 68 14.66 0.80 5.24
C CYS A 68 14.57 1.69 4.00
N LEU A 69 15.67 2.33 3.60
CA LEU A 69 15.70 3.20 2.41
C LEU A 69 15.27 2.46 1.13
N TRP A 70 15.53 1.16 1.05
CA TRP A 70 15.08 0.32 -0.06
C TRP A 70 13.55 0.19 -0.11
N GLU A 71 12.88 0.08 1.04
CA GLU A 71 11.42 0.03 1.12
C GLU A 71 10.83 1.37 0.68
N ALA A 72 11.42 2.48 1.11
CA ALA A 72 11.01 3.82 0.68
C ALA A 72 11.10 3.98 -0.86
N ARG A 73 12.15 3.43 -1.49
CA ARG A 73 12.28 3.45 -2.96
C ARG A 73 11.19 2.64 -3.65
N LEU A 74 10.87 1.44 -3.14
CA LEU A 74 9.77 0.62 -3.66
C LEU A 74 8.43 1.35 -3.52
N ILE A 75 8.17 1.99 -2.38
CA ILE A 75 6.96 2.76 -2.15
C ILE A 75 6.86 3.94 -3.13
N VAL A 76 7.96 4.64 -3.40
CA VAL A 76 7.99 5.74 -4.39
C VAL A 76 7.70 5.20 -5.80
N GLN A 77 8.32 4.09 -6.19
CA GLN A 77 8.07 3.48 -7.50
C GLN A 77 6.60 3.08 -7.65
N GLU A 78 6.02 2.42 -6.66
CA GLU A 78 4.60 2.05 -6.66
C GLU A 78 3.68 3.28 -6.67
N SER A 79 4.01 4.30 -5.90
CA SER A 79 3.24 5.56 -5.88
C SER A 79 3.26 6.25 -7.24
N ASN A 80 4.36 6.19 -7.98
CA ASN A 80 4.44 6.77 -9.33
C ASN A 80 3.58 6.00 -10.32
N LEU A 81 3.58 4.67 -10.27
CA LEU A 81 2.73 3.83 -11.12
C LEU A 81 1.25 4.01 -10.78
N TRP A 82 0.91 4.06 -9.50
CA TRP A 82 -0.45 4.37 -9.05
C TRP A 82 -0.92 5.74 -9.54
N GLN A 83 -0.09 6.77 -9.40
CA GLN A 83 -0.40 8.11 -9.91
C GLN A 83 -0.60 8.11 -11.44
N LYS A 84 0.28 7.41 -12.17
CA LYS A 84 0.22 7.31 -13.63
C LYS A 84 -1.08 6.67 -14.13
N HIS A 85 -1.59 5.65 -13.45
CA HIS A 85 -2.73 4.87 -13.94
C HIS A 85 -4.07 5.22 -13.29
N ILE A 86 -4.06 5.53 -11.99
CA ILE A 86 -5.28 5.80 -11.22
C ILE A 86 -5.55 7.30 -11.10
N LEU A 87 -4.56 8.08 -10.64
CA LEU A 87 -4.79 9.50 -10.32
C LEU A 87 -4.69 10.44 -11.53
N SER A 88 -4.01 10.03 -12.60
CA SER A 88 -3.78 10.82 -13.82
C SER A 88 -5.06 11.31 -14.52
N ASN A 89 -6.21 10.68 -14.23
CA ASN A 89 -7.52 11.00 -14.82
C ASN A 89 -8.49 11.69 -13.83
N ASN A 90 -8.02 12.23 -12.70
CA ASN A 90 -8.88 12.73 -11.59
C ASN A 90 -9.89 11.68 -11.08
N LEU A 91 -9.61 10.40 -11.31
CA LEU A 91 -10.43 9.31 -10.84
C LEU A 91 -10.10 9.09 -9.36
N LEU A 92 -10.95 9.61 -8.47
CA LEU A 92 -10.96 9.20 -7.06
C LEU A 92 -11.50 7.77 -6.88
N THR A 93 -12.02 7.18 -7.97
CA THR A 93 -12.55 5.82 -8.02
C THR A 93 -11.74 4.97 -9.01
N VAL A 94 -11.15 3.88 -8.53
CA VAL A 94 -10.42 2.92 -9.37
C VAL A 94 -11.42 2.25 -10.31
N THR A 95 -11.26 2.45 -11.63
CA THR A 95 -11.98 1.69 -12.63
C THR A 95 -11.28 0.36 -12.89
N LYS A 96 -12.01 -0.65 -13.37
CA LYS A 96 -11.44 -1.95 -13.72
C LYS A 96 -10.28 -1.81 -14.73
N ASP A 97 -10.48 -1.02 -15.80
CA ASP A 97 -9.46 -0.80 -16.84
C ASP A 97 -8.19 -0.14 -16.29
N ALA A 98 -8.33 0.86 -15.42
CA ALA A 98 -7.19 1.53 -14.80
C ALA A 98 -6.44 0.58 -13.84
N GLY A 99 -7.17 -0.22 -13.07
CA GLY A 99 -6.61 -1.25 -12.21
C GLY A 99 -5.87 -2.34 -12.99
N ASP A 100 -6.44 -2.83 -14.10
CA ASP A 100 -5.83 -3.83 -14.96
C ASP A 100 -4.52 -3.31 -15.59
N LYS A 101 -4.51 -2.06 -16.07
CA LYS A 101 -3.30 -1.40 -16.59
C LYS A 101 -2.21 -1.27 -15.54
N TYR A 102 -2.57 -0.79 -14.34
CA TYR A 102 -1.66 -0.72 -13.20
C TYR A 102 -1.04 -2.10 -12.89
N LEU A 103 -1.88 -3.14 -12.75
CA LEU A 103 -1.40 -4.48 -12.44
C LEU A 103 -0.51 -5.04 -13.55
N SER A 104 -0.82 -4.79 -14.83
CA SER A 104 -0.02 -5.30 -15.95
C SER A 104 1.38 -4.69 -16.06
N GLU A 105 1.58 -3.47 -15.54
CA GLU A 105 2.88 -2.79 -15.57
C GLU A 105 3.71 -3.11 -14.32
N VAL A 106 3.06 -3.36 -13.18
CA VAL A 106 3.72 -3.72 -11.92
C VAL A 106 4.05 -5.22 -11.85
N PHE A 107 3.13 -6.08 -12.32
CA PHE A 107 3.22 -7.53 -12.15
C PHE A 107 3.30 -8.26 -13.49
N ASN A 108 4.41 -8.96 -13.71
CA ASN A 108 4.57 -9.89 -14.85
C ASN A 108 4.09 -11.32 -14.51
N GLY A 109 2.99 -11.46 -13.76
CA GLY A 109 2.46 -12.75 -13.30
C GLY A 109 0.99 -12.95 -13.69
N LYS A 110 0.57 -14.20 -13.91
CA LYS A 110 -0.85 -14.56 -14.09
C LYS A 110 -1.49 -14.77 -12.70
N LEU A 111 -2.68 -14.22 -12.51
CA LEU A 111 -3.57 -14.58 -11.38
C LEU A 111 -4.06 -16.03 -11.53
#